data_AF-A0A7L2B231-F1
#
_entry.id   AF-A0A7L2B231-F1
#
_cell.length_a   1.000
_cell.length_b   1.000
_cell.length_c   1.000
_cell.angle_alpha   90.00
_cell.angle_beta   90.00
_cell.angle_gamma   90.00
#
_symmetry.space_group_name_H-M   'P 1'
#
loop_
_entity.id
_entity.type
_entity.pdbx_description
1 polymer ?
#
loop_
_entity_poly.entity_id
_entity_poly.type
_entity_poly.pdbx_seq_one_letter_code
_entity_poly.pdbx_strand_id
1 'polypeptide(L)'
;LLFFLSFPATAAEWGKICSSQPANQIRGCDSHGCGGYNHPRGGGRKHRGVDVVCPDGSDVYAPFTGTIDKQAKPYGNGNAIDNGVQLSGSGFCIKMFYIKPIKYRGPIKKGEKIGVLLPMQTVYRGITSHVHIQNCDLTDPTPNL
;
A
#
# COMPACT_ATOMS: atom_id res chain seq x y z
N LEU A 1 -31.62 -10.86 32.60
CA LEU A 1 -31.41 -10.25 31.27
C LEU A 1 -29.89 -10.10 31.09
N LEU A 2 -29.24 -10.97 30.32
CA LEU A 2 -27.80 -10.87 30.04
C LEU A 2 -27.62 -9.83 28.94
N PHE A 3 -27.08 -8.66 29.28
CA PHE A 3 -26.68 -7.64 28.30
C PHE A 3 -25.39 -8.12 27.63
N PHE A 4 -25.50 -8.58 26.39
CA PHE A 4 -24.35 -8.72 25.51
C PHE A 4 -23.87 -7.32 25.11
N LEU A 5 -22.79 -6.86 25.75
CA LEU A 5 -22.04 -5.71 25.29
C LEU A 5 -21.27 -6.12 24.03
N SER A 6 -21.88 -5.90 22.87
CA SER A 6 -21.18 -5.97 21.58
C SER A 6 -20.23 -4.77 21.50
N PHE A 7 -18.97 -4.96 21.86
CA PHE A 7 -17.93 -4.00 21.51
C PHE A 7 -17.83 -3.95 19.98
N PRO A 8 -17.87 -2.77 19.35
CA PRO A 8 -17.52 -2.69 17.94
C PRO A 8 -16.08 -3.19 17.82
N ALA A 9 -15.89 -4.28 17.07
CA ALA A 9 -14.56 -4.71 16.68
C ALA A 9 -13.95 -3.54 15.92
N THR A 10 -13.03 -2.81 16.54
CA THR A 10 -12.18 -1.86 15.82
C THR A 10 -11.51 -2.68 14.73
N ALA A 11 -11.88 -2.42 13.47
CA ALA A 11 -11.18 -3.01 12.34
C ALA A 11 -9.69 -2.76 12.59
N ALA A 12 -8.89 -3.83 12.59
CA ALA A 12 -7.51 -3.75 13.04
C ALA A 12 -6.74 -2.74 12.17
N GLU A 13 -6.44 -1.57 12.73
CA GLU A 13 -5.70 -0.50 12.05
C GLU A 13 -4.34 -1.03 11.58
N TRP A 14 -3.95 -0.67 10.36
CA TRP A 14 -2.67 -1.05 9.80
C TRP A 14 -1.51 -0.37 10.52
N GLY A 15 -0.34 -0.97 10.37
CA GLY A 15 0.91 -0.40 10.81
C GLY A 15 1.33 0.72 9.86
N LYS A 16 2.19 1.58 10.38
CA LYS A 16 2.86 2.59 9.59
C LYS A 16 3.64 1.95 8.44
N ILE A 17 3.35 2.35 7.22
CA ILE A 17 3.93 1.75 6.00
C ILE A 17 5.29 2.36 5.65
N CYS A 18 5.46 3.67 5.82
CA CYS A 18 6.67 4.37 5.40
C CYS A 18 7.54 4.80 6.58
N SER A 19 8.85 4.57 6.52
CA SER A 19 9.79 4.98 7.57
C SER A 19 9.86 6.49 7.77
N SER A 20 9.75 7.25 6.67
CA SER A 20 9.92 8.70 6.64
C SER A 20 8.66 9.49 6.96
N GLN A 21 7.57 8.81 7.34
CA GLN A 21 6.34 9.44 7.81
C GLN A 21 6.08 9.06 9.27
N PRO A 22 5.37 9.88 10.06
CA PRO A 22 4.94 9.51 11.42
C PRO A 22 3.70 8.61 11.42
N ALA A 23 2.86 8.71 10.39
CA ALA A 23 1.63 7.93 10.20
C ALA A 23 1.37 7.71 8.69
N ASN A 24 0.38 6.90 8.35
CA ASN A 24 -0.02 6.68 6.96
C ASN A 24 -0.72 7.95 6.42
N GLN A 25 -0.02 8.70 5.58
CA GLN A 25 -0.57 9.88 4.92
C GLN A 25 -1.00 9.54 3.50
N ILE A 26 -2.25 9.83 3.14
CA ILE A 26 -2.72 9.70 1.76
C ILE A 26 -2.14 10.84 0.91
N ARG A 27 -1.57 10.50 -0.23
CA ARG A 27 -1.10 11.46 -1.23
C ARG A 27 -2.27 12.33 -1.69
N GLY A 28 -2.06 13.65 -1.66
CA GLY A 28 -2.97 14.65 -2.21
C GLY A 28 -3.00 14.64 -3.74
N CYS A 29 -3.22 15.80 -4.35
CA CYS A 29 -3.19 15.96 -5.80
C CYS A 29 -1.89 16.63 -6.25
N ASP A 30 -1.35 16.17 -7.37
CA ASP A 30 -0.26 16.79 -8.11
C ASP A 30 -0.55 16.72 -9.62
N SER A 31 0.41 17.08 -10.48
CA SER A 31 0.23 17.08 -11.93
C SER A 31 -0.06 15.70 -12.54
N HIS A 32 0.17 14.61 -11.80
CA HIS A 32 -0.12 13.23 -12.20
C HIS A 32 -1.46 12.71 -11.66
N GLY A 33 -2.25 13.58 -11.02
CA GLY A 33 -3.54 13.25 -10.42
C GLY A 33 -3.47 13.12 -8.89
N CYS A 34 -4.47 12.45 -8.32
CA CYS A 34 -4.66 12.39 -6.86
C CYS A 34 -4.58 10.96 -6.32
N GLY A 35 -4.11 10.82 -5.07
CA GLY A 35 -3.79 9.54 -4.44
C GLY A 35 -4.95 8.81 -3.75
N GLY A 36 -6.11 9.43 -3.56
CA GLY A 36 -7.24 8.80 -2.87
C GLY A 36 -7.93 7.69 -3.69
N TYR A 37 -8.61 6.77 -3.00
CA TYR A 37 -9.45 5.76 -3.63
C TYR A 37 -10.52 6.40 -4.53
N ASN A 38 -10.87 5.73 -5.62
CA ASN A 38 -11.83 6.15 -6.64
C ASN A 38 -11.54 7.48 -7.38
N HIS A 39 -10.41 8.15 -7.12
CA HIS A 39 -10.05 9.35 -7.87
C HIS A 39 -9.94 9.06 -9.37
N PRO A 40 -10.29 10.03 -10.24
CA PRO A 40 -10.24 9.83 -11.68
C PRO A 40 -8.86 9.40 -12.18
N ARG A 41 -8.87 8.56 -13.22
CA ARG A 41 -7.71 8.17 -14.02
C ARG A 41 -8.09 8.31 -15.50
N GLY A 42 -7.09 8.40 -16.37
CA GLY A 42 -7.32 8.54 -17.81
C GLY A 42 -8.22 7.44 -18.38
N GLY A 43 -9.07 7.79 -19.36
CA GLY A 43 -9.99 6.86 -20.02
C GLY A 43 -11.17 6.40 -19.14
N GLY A 44 -11.66 7.26 -18.25
CA GLY A 44 -12.83 6.96 -17.41
C GLY A 44 -12.58 5.96 -16.28
N ARG A 45 -11.32 5.54 -16.10
CA ARG A 45 -10.94 4.59 -15.04
C ARG A 45 -10.91 5.29 -13.68
N LYS A 46 -10.97 4.50 -12.62
CA LYS A 46 -10.86 4.96 -11.23
C LYS A 46 -9.62 4.40 -10.57
N HIS A 47 -9.07 5.13 -9.61
CA HIS A 47 -8.01 4.65 -8.75
C HIS A 47 -8.51 3.52 -7.84
N ARG A 48 -8.00 2.31 -8.01
CA ARG A 48 -8.46 1.09 -7.27
C ARG A 48 -7.65 0.80 -6.01
N GLY A 49 -6.92 1.79 -5.54
CA GLY A 49 -6.14 1.73 -4.33
C GLY A 49 -5.98 3.12 -3.74
N VAL A 50 -5.04 3.24 -2.84
CA VAL A 50 -4.65 4.47 -2.18
C VAL A 50 -3.13 4.61 -2.26
N ASP A 51 -2.67 5.83 -2.50
CA ASP A 51 -1.26 6.15 -2.58
C ASP A 51 -0.81 6.68 -1.21
N VAL A 52 -0.04 5.89 -0.46
CA VAL A 52 0.50 6.29 0.85
C VAL A 52 1.83 6.99 0.64
N VAL A 53 1.93 8.26 1.05
CA VAL A 53 3.13 9.09 0.85
C VAL A 53 4.35 8.40 1.41
N CYS A 54 5.34 8.20 0.55
CA CYS A 54 6.62 7.64 0.93
C CYS A 54 7.69 8.14 -0.04
N PRO A 55 8.76 8.81 0.42
CA PRO A 55 9.84 9.25 -0.44
C PRO A 55 10.59 8.09 -1.12
N ASP A 56 11.16 8.35 -2.30
CA ASP A 56 12.03 7.39 -3.00
C ASP A 56 13.16 6.90 -2.08
N GLY A 57 13.40 5.58 -2.04
CA GLY A 57 14.44 4.97 -1.22
C GLY A 57 14.10 4.80 0.26
N SER A 58 12.96 5.31 0.74
CA SER A 58 12.50 5.07 2.12
C SER A 58 12.22 3.60 2.38
N ASP A 59 12.42 3.17 3.62
CA ASP A 59 12.07 1.83 4.07
C ASP A 59 10.56 1.67 4.12
N VAL A 60 10.09 0.51 3.63
CA VAL A 60 8.68 0.13 3.62
C VAL A 60 8.46 -1.02 4.60
N TYR A 61 7.48 -0.85 5.47
CA TYR A 61 7.10 -1.79 6.52
C TYR A 61 5.80 -2.53 6.20
N ALA A 62 5.67 -3.73 6.74
CA ALA A 62 4.45 -4.53 6.68
C ALA A 62 3.32 -3.87 7.48
N PRO A 63 2.15 -3.59 6.87
CA PRO A 63 1.01 -3.00 7.57
C PRO A 63 0.36 -3.96 8.57
N PHE A 64 0.52 -5.27 8.41
CA PHE A 64 -0.07 -6.28 9.30
C PHE A 64 0.78 -7.54 9.35
N THR A 65 0.50 -8.40 10.33
CA THR A 65 1.15 -9.72 10.44
C THR A 65 0.50 -10.70 9.46
N GLY A 66 1.30 -11.47 8.74
CA GLY A 66 0.80 -12.36 7.71
C GLY A 66 1.92 -13.02 6.92
N THR A 67 1.72 -13.16 5.62
CA THR A 67 2.70 -13.71 4.68
C THR A 67 2.74 -12.89 3.40
N ILE A 68 3.92 -12.84 2.79
CA ILE A 68 4.08 -12.46 1.40
C ILE A 68 3.66 -13.67 0.55
N ASP A 69 2.62 -13.51 -0.26
CA ASP A 69 2.06 -14.59 -1.07
C ASP A 69 2.88 -14.80 -2.34
N LYS A 70 3.22 -13.70 -3.02
CA LYS A 70 3.90 -13.68 -4.33
C LYS A 70 4.37 -12.27 -4.68
N GLN A 71 5.25 -12.20 -5.67
CA GLN A 71 5.52 -10.96 -6.40
C GLN A 71 4.24 -10.47 -7.10
N ALA A 72 4.03 -9.16 -7.09
CA ALA A 72 2.96 -8.52 -7.83
C ALA A 72 3.52 -7.29 -8.57
N LYS A 73 3.33 -7.23 -9.88
CA LYS A 73 3.83 -6.15 -10.73
C LYS A 73 2.67 -5.23 -11.14
N PRO A 74 2.77 -3.91 -10.96
CA PRO A 74 1.71 -2.98 -11.34
C PRO A 74 1.51 -2.86 -12.86
N TYR A 75 2.57 -3.03 -13.66
CA TYR A 75 2.53 -2.80 -15.11
C TYR A 75 2.94 -4.02 -15.93
N GLY A 76 3.87 -4.84 -15.44
CA GLY A 76 4.42 -5.98 -16.18
C GLY A 76 5.31 -5.58 -17.37
N ASN A 77 5.74 -4.32 -17.46
CA ASN A 77 6.55 -3.76 -18.54
C ASN A 77 8.04 -3.61 -18.17
N GLY A 78 8.43 -3.92 -16.94
CA GLY A 78 9.82 -3.87 -16.50
C GLY A 78 10.39 -2.47 -16.28
N ASN A 79 9.57 -1.43 -16.16
CA ASN A 79 10.05 -0.10 -15.82
C ASN A 79 10.67 -0.04 -14.40
N ALA A 80 11.32 1.08 -14.06
CA ALA A 80 12.09 1.21 -12.82
C ALA A 80 11.28 1.05 -11.52
N ILE A 81 9.95 1.11 -11.58
CA ILE A 81 9.06 0.92 -10.43
C ILE A 81 8.11 -0.30 -10.58
N ASP A 82 8.33 -1.15 -11.60
CA ASP A 82 7.44 -2.28 -11.92
C ASP A 82 7.67 -3.51 -11.02
N ASN A 83 7.49 -3.30 -9.71
CA ASN A 83 7.66 -4.34 -8.72
C ASN A 83 6.78 -4.10 -7.49
N GLY A 84 6.63 -5.16 -6.69
CA GLY A 84 5.77 -5.17 -5.53
C GLY A 84 5.46 -6.58 -5.04
N VAL A 85 4.57 -6.65 -4.07
CA VAL A 85 4.16 -7.91 -3.43
C VAL A 85 2.67 -7.94 -3.16
N GLN A 86 2.11 -9.14 -3.16
CA GLN A 86 0.81 -9.42 -2.56
C GLN A 86 1.03 -9.99 -1.16
N LEU A 87 0.29 -9.48 -0.18
CA LEU A 87 0.33 -9.88 1.22
C LEU A 87 -1.05 -10.38 1.66
N SER A 88 -1.08 -11.42 2.48
CA SER A 88 -2.31 -11.87 3.14
C SER A 88 -2.07 -12.19 4.62
N GLY A 89 -3.07 -11.94 5.47
CA GLY A 89 -2.98 -12.18 6.92
C GLY A 89 -3.83 -11.21 7.72
N SER A 90 -4.12 -11.54 8.98
CA SER A 90 -4.94 -10.70 9.88
C SER A 90 -6.30 -10.27 9.32
N GLY A 91 -6.90 -11.05 8.42
CA GLY A 91 -8.16 -10.71 7.75
C GLY A 91 -8.01 -9.80 6.52
N PHE A 92 -6.79 -9.46 6.13
CA PHE A 92 -6.49 -8.60 4.99
C PHE A 92 -5.86 -9.38 3.83
N CYS A 93 -6.10 -8.88 2.61
CA CYS A 93 -5.35 -9.24 1.42
C CYS A 93 -5.10 -7.96 0.62
N ILE A 94 -3.83 -7.60 0.44
CA ILE A 94 -3.44 -6.38 -0.27
C ILE A 94 -2.34 -6.63 -1.28
N LYS A 95 -2.22 -5.73 -2.26
CA LYS A 95 -1.02 -5.56 -3.06
C LYS A 95 -0.36 -4.24 -2.68
N MET A 96 0.96 -4.27 -2.51
CA MET A 96 1.81 -3.09 -2.30
C MET A 96 2.75 -2.97 -3.50
N PHE A 97 2.64 -1.88 -4.26
CA PHE A 97 3.44 -1.64 -5.46
C PHE A 97 4.50 -0.57 -5.27
N TYR A 98 5.41 -0.50 -6.24
CA TYR A 98 6.54 0.41 -6.32
C TYR A 98 7.58 0.16 -5.24
N ILE A 99 7.67 -1.07 -4.74
CA ILE A 99 8.66 -1.47 -3.75
C ILE A 99 9.61 -2.52 -4.29
N LYS A 100 10.87 -2.46 -3.86
CA LYS A 100 11.83 -3.56 -3.98
C LYS A 100 11.75 -4.39 -2.70
N PRO A 101 11.04 -5.53 -2.69
CA PRO A 101 10.89 -6.31 -1.47
C PRO A 101 12.19 -7.06 -1.13
N ILE A 102 12.41 -7.31 0.16
CA ILE A 102 13.55 -8.11 0.64
C ILE A 102 13.41 -9.60 0.28
N LYS A 103 12.16 -10.07 0.12
CA LYS A 103 11.79 -11.44 -0.23
C LYS A 103 10.42 -11.44 -0.93
N TYR A 104 10.16 -12.42 -1.78
CA TYR A 104 8.89 -12.51 -2.54
C TYR A 104 7.90 -13.54 -1.98
N ARG A 105 8.27 -14.26 -0.92
CA ARG A 105 7.44 -15.24 -0.22
C ARG A 105 7.82 -15.32 1.24
N GLY A 106 6.88 -15.74 2.09
CA GLY A 106 7.13 -16.12 3.48
C GLY A 106 6.58 -15.14 4.51
N PRO A 107 6.67 -15.51 5.80
CA PRO A 107 5.98 -14.81 6.88
C PRO A 107 6.54 -13.40 7.11
N ILE A 108 5.67 -12.50 7.56
CA ILE A 108 5.99 -11.12 7.96
C ILE A 108 5.22 -10.75 9.23
N LYS A 109 5.81 -9.88 10.06
CA LYS A 109 5.13 -9.29 11.23
C LYS A 109 4.74 -7.84 10.95
N LYS A 110 3.65 -7.36 11.55
CA LYS A 110 3.30 -5.93 11.55
C LYS A 110 4.51 -5.08 11.96
N GLY A 111 4.88 -4.09 11.15
CA GLY A 111 6.06 -3.23 11.37
C GLY A 111 7.41 -3.81 10.91
N GLU A 112 7.47 -5.06 10.42
CA GLU A 112 8.69 -5.62 9.83
C GLU A 112 9.05 -4.88 8.54
N LYS A 113 10.34 -4.57 8.34
CA LYS A 113 10.83 -4.05 7.05
C LYS A 113 10.63 -5.11 5.98
N ILE A 114 9.86 -4.77 4.95
CA ILE A 114 9.60 -5.67 3.81
C ILE A 114 10.26 -5.21 2.53
N GLY A 115 10.77 -3.98 2.46
CA GLY A 115 11.43 -3.47 1.26
C GLY A 115 11.85 -2.02 1.37
N VAL A 116 12.15 -1.46 0.21
CA VAL A 116 12.41 -0.02 0.01
C VAL A 116 11.56 0.49 -1.15
N LEU A 117 11.17 1.76 -1.12
CA LEU A 117 10.47 2.37 -2.24
C LEU A 117 11.42 2.52 -3.44
N LEU A 118 10.95 2.11 -4.62
CA LEU A 118 11.63 2.25 -5.90
C LEU A 118 11.66 3.72 -6.35
N PRO A 119 12.53 4.09 -7.30
CA PRO A 119 12.76 5.50 -7.65
C PRO A 119 11.62 6.07 -8.53
N MET A 120 10.49 6.41 -7.92
CA MET A 120 9.31 6.94 -8.62
C MET A 120 9.61 8.21 -9.41
N GLN A 121 10.49 9.08 -8.92
CA GLN A 121 10.82 10.33 -9.62
C GLN A 121 11.46 10.09 -10.99
N THR A 122 12.02 8.90 -11.24
CA THR A 122 12.59 8.54 -12.55
C THR A 122 11.54 8.18 -13.58
N VAL A 123 10.35 7.76 -13.14
CA VAL A 123 9.23 7.36 -14.01
C VAL A 123 8.17 8.46 -14.09
N TYR A 124 7.86 9.09 -12.95
CA TYR A 124 6.88 10.16 -12.83
C TYR A 124 7.52 11.37 -12.14
N ARG A 125 8.30 12.15 -12.90
CA ARG A 125 8.93 13.36 -12.38
C ARG A 125 7.89 14.34 -11.82
N GLY A 126 8.07 14.76 -10.57
CA GLY A 126 7.17 15.71 -9.89
C GLY A 126 5.93 15.08 -9.26
N ILE A 127 5.80 13.75 -9.30
CA ILE A 127 4.78 13.05 -8.50
C ILE A 127 5.15 13.16 -7.02
N THR A 128 4.16 13.19 -6.13
CA THR A 128 4.44 12.87 -4.72
C THR A 128 4.75 11.37 -4.64
N SER A 129 5.98 10.98 -4.30
CA SER A 129 6.35 9.57 -4.19
C SER A 129 5.49 8.85 -3.14
N HIS A 130 5.12 7.59 -3.41
CA HIS A 130 4.17 6.84 -2.62
C HIS A 130 4.29 5.33 -2.80
N VAL A 131 3.86 4.57 -1.80
CA VAL A 131 3.50 3.16 -1.98
C VAL A 131 2.04 3.11 -2.42
N HIS A 132 1.75 2.52 -3.59
CA HIS A 132 0.37 2.25 -3.97
C HIS A 132 -0.10 0.97 -3.29
N ILE A 133 -1.21 1.07 -2.56
CA ILE A 133 -1.83 -0.04 -1.84
C ILE A 133 -3.24 -0.25 -2.34
N GLN A 134 -3.58 -1.49 -2.67
CA GLN A 134 -4.95 -1.86 -3.04
C GLN A 134 -5.33 -3.19 -2.38
N ASN A 135 -6.58 -3.31 -1.96
CA ASN A 135 -7.13 -4.59 -1.55
C ASN A 135 -7.14 -5.55 -2.77
N CYS A 136 -7.00 -6.85 -2.50
CA CYS A 136 -7.02 -7.88 -3.54
C CYS A 136 -8.34 -7.91 -4.33
N ASP A 137 -9.45 -7.58 -3.65
CA ASP A 137 -10.80 -7.49 -4.21
C ASP A 137 -11.17 -6.09 -4.73
N LEU A 138 -10.22 -5.14 -4.70
CA LEU A 138 -10.37 -3.75 -5.15
C LEU A 138 -11.36 -2.91 -4.35
N THR A 139 -11.76 -3.35 -3.15
CA THR A 139 -12.51 -2.53 -2.19
C THR A 139 -11.64 -1.39 -1.64
N ASP A 140 -12.27 -0.41 -0.99
CA ASP A 140 -11.59 0.76 -0.43
C ASP A 140 -10.66 0.36 0.74
N PRO A 141 -9.34 0.51 0.63
CA PRO A 141 -8.42 0.21 1.73
C PRO A 141 -8.38 1.31 2.81
N THR A 142 -8.92 2.51 2.53
CA THR A 142 -8.79 3.71 3.36
C THR A 142 -9.18 3.52 4.83
N PRO A 143 -10.25 2.79 5.19
CA PRO A 143 -10.63 2.61 6.60
C PRO A 143 -9.62 1.86 7.46
N ASN A 144 -8.59 1.24 6.86
CA ASN A 144 -7.56 0.50 7.58
C ASN A 144 -6.25 1.30 7.76
N LEU A 145 -6.10 2.44 7.09
CA LEU A 145 -4.86 3.23 7.09
C LEU A 145 -4.61 3.98 8.40
#